data_AF-A0A819ZCQ4-F1
#
_entry.id   AF-A0A819ZCQ4-F1
#
_cell.length_a   1.000
_cell.length_b   1.000
_cell.length_c   1.000
_cell.angle_alpha   90.00
_cell.angle_beta   90.00
_cell.angle_gamma   90.00
#
_symmetry.space_group_name_H-M   'P 1'
#
loop_
_entity.id
_entity.type
_entity.pdbx_description
1 polymer ?
#
loop_
_entity_poly.entity_id
_entity_poly.type
_entity_poly.pdbx_seq_one_letter_code
_entity_poly.pdbx_strand_id
1 'polypeptide(L)'
;MTQPNKPNVRFEVRKTADSQNILARNITGPLQQQSSMVWKKHGLLFNPSVTSVTLSMISHVKGGKGNSIAIDDIQLRVCSTTYSGVCPT
;
A
#
# COMPACT_ATOMS: atom_id res chain seq x y z
N MET A 1 27.88 11.25 -6.09
CA MET A 1 27.23 10.27 -5.21
C MET A 1 25.77 10.17 -5.62
N THR A 2 25.41 9.15 -6.39
CA THR A 2 24.02 8.90 -6.80
C THR A 2 23.20 8.53 -5.56
N GLN A 3 22.08 9.20 -5.34
CA GLN A 3 21.19 8.90 -4.20
C GLN A 3 20.87 7.40 -4.19
N PRO A 4 21.00 6.69 -3.05
CA PRO A 4 20.54 5.32 -2.96
C PRO A 4 19.05 5.31 -3.30
N ASN A 5 18.62 4.36 -4.13
CA ASN A 5 17.22 4.18 -4.52
C ASN A 5 16.37 4.10 -3.24
N LYS A 6 15.69 5.20 -2.90
CA LYS A 6 14.89 5.27 -1.68
C LYS A 6 13.73 4.29 -1.78
N PRO A 7 13.34 3.64 -0.68
CA PRO A 7 12.27 2.68 -0.74
C PRO A 7 10.97 3.27 -1.23
N ASN A 8 10.29 2.55 -2.13
CA ASN A 8 8.94 2.86 -2.54
C ASN A 8 8.10 1.60 -2.43
N VAL A 9 6.87 1.76 -1.96
CA VAL A 9 5.90 0.67 -1.85
C VAL A 9 4.74 0.96 -2.77
N ARG A 10 4.40 -0.03 -3.59
CA ARG A 10 3.19 -0.08 -4.39
C ARG A 10 2.22 -1.06 -3.74
N PHE A 11 1.07 -0.54 -3.35
CA PHE A 11 -0.06 -1.31 -2.84
C PHE A 11 -0.98 -1.66 -4.00
N GLU A 12 -1.42 -2.90 -4.07
CA GLU A 12 -2.40 -3.36 -5.05
C GLU A 12 -3.42 -4.28 -4.40
N VAL A 13 -4.70 -4.04 -4.69
CA VAL A 13 -5.76 -5.01 -4.44
C VAL A 13 -5.99 -5.75 -5.75
N ARG A 14 -5.77 -7.07 -5.74
CA ARG A 14 -5.87 -7.94 -6.92
C ARG A 14 -6.95 -8.99 -6.73
N LYS A 15 -7.57 -9.46 -7.80
CA LYS A 15 -8.42 -10.66 -7.76
C LYS A 15 -7.55 -11.87 -7.39
N THR A 16 -7.94 -12.66 -6.39
CA THR A 16 -7.09 -13.78 -5.92
C THR A 16 -6.86 -14.83 -7.01
N ALA A 17 -7.88 -15.13 -7.82
CA ALA A 17 -7.79 -16.12 -8.89
C ALA A 17 -7.01 -15.64 -10.13
N ASP A 18 -6.74 -14.34 -10.25
CA ASP A 18 -5.99 -13.76 -11.37
C ASP A 18 -5.13 -12.60 -10.87
N SER A 19 -3.85 -12.92 -10.64
CA SER A 19 -2.86 -11.97 -10.13
C SER A 19 -2.55 -10.80 -11.08
N GLN A 20 -2.99 -10.84 -12.33
CA GLN A 20 -2.86 -9.74 -13.29
C GLN A 20 -4.06 -8.77 -13.23
N ASN A 21 -5.18 -9.20 -12.65
CA ASN A 21 -6.37 -8.37 -12.49
C ASN A 21 -6.25 -7.48 -11.24
N ILE A 22 -5.91 -6.21 -11.47
CA ILE A 22 -5.74 -5.19 -10.42
C ILE A 22 -7.04 -4.39 -10.30
N LEU A 23 -7.66 -4.43 -9.13
CA LEU A 23 -8.89 -3.69 -8.81
C LEU A 23 -8.60 -2.26 -8.35
N ALA A 24 -7.46 -2.06 -7.68
CA ALA A 24 -7.00 -0.75 -7.27
C ALA A 24 -5.48 -0.77 -6.99
N ARG A 25 -4.85 0.40 -7.11
CA ARG A 25 -3.41 0.58 -6.90
C ARG A 25 -3.14 1.93 -6.24
N ASN A 26 -2.18 1.96 -5.32
CA ASN A 26 -1.61 3.19 -4.78
C ASN A 26 -0.08 3.07 -4.66
N ILE A 27 0.65 4.16 -4.83
CA ILE A 27 2.11 4.22 -4.75
C ILE A 27 2.48 5.28 -3.71
N THR A 28 3.30 4.90 -2.73
CA THR A 28 3.77 5.78 -1.65
C THR A 28 4.72 6.90 -2.11
N GLY A 29 5.34 6.74 -3.27
CA GLY A 29 6.50 7.52 -3.69
C GLY A 29 7.76 7.14 -2.89
N PRO A 30 8.86 7.91 -3.03
CA PRO A 30 10.08 7.68 -2.27
C PRO A 30 9.90 7.94 -0.77
N LEU A 31 10.01 6.90 0.04
CA LEU A 31 9.99 6.96 1.49
C LEU A 31 11.32 7.54 1.99
N GLN A 32 11.23 8.64 2.73
CA GLN A 32 12.39 9.27 3.37
C GLN A 32 12.71 8.55 4.68
N GLN A 33 13.99 8.26 4.89
CA GLN A 33 14.49 7.83 6.20
C GLN A 33 14.14 8.89 7.25
N GLN A 34 13.65 8.43 8.39
CA GLN A 34 13.35 9.26 9.55
C GLN A 34 14.39 8.98 10.64
N SER A 35 14.67 9.96 11.49
CA SER A 35 15.56 9.79 12.65
C SER A 35 14.95 8.93 13.76
N SER A 36 13.64 8.69 13.70
CA SER A 36 12.87 7.84 14.60
C SER A 36 11.81 7.05 13.83
N MET A 37 11.21 6.05 14.46
CA MET A 37 10.14 5.25 13.84
C MET A 37 8.86 6.08 13.74
N VAL A 38 8.42 6.36 12.51
CA VAL A 38 7.19 7.12 12.21
C VAL A 38 6.23 6.25 11.42
N TRP A 39 5.06 5.96 11.98
CA TRP A 39 3.99 5.24 11.31
C TRP A 39 3.24 6.16 10.33
N LYS A 40 3.10 5.72 9.08
CA LYS A 40 2.34 6.44 8.05
C LYS A 40 1.18 5.56 7.58
N LYS A 41 -0.04 6.07 7.73
CA LYS A 41 -1.24 5.36 7.27
C LYS A 41 -1.39 5.51 5.76
N HIS A 42 -1.49 4.38 5.06
CA HIS A 42 -1.79 4.31 3.64
C HIS A 42 -3.10 3.56 3.42
N GLY A 43 -3.82 3.94 2.36
CA GLY A 43 -5.09 3.33 2.01
C GLY A 43 -5.35 3.41 0.51
N LEU A 44 -6.25 2.56 0.04
CA LEU A 44 -6.82 2.59 -1.30
C LEU A 44 -8.27 2.11 -1.23
N LEU A 45 -9.07 2.61 -2.15
CA LEU A 45 -10.47 2.22 -2.32
C LEU A 45 -10.59 1.34 -3.56
N PHE A 46 -11.45 0.34 -3.51
CA PHE A 46 -11.77 -0.52 -4.65
C PHE A 46 -13.23 -0.93 -4.61
N ASN A 47 -13.81 -1.16 -5.79
CA ASN A 47 -15.14 -1.73 -5.90
C ASN A 47 -15.06 -3.26 -5.67
N PRO A 48 -15.81 -3.85 -4.72
CA PRO A 48 -15.76 -5.29 -4.45
C PRO A 48 -16.56 -6.10 -5.49
N SER A 49 -16.13 -6.07 -6.76
CA SER A 49 -16.74 -6.82 -7.87
C SER A 49 -16.40 -8.32 -7.88
N VAL A 50 -15.64 -8.79 -6.88
CA VAL A 50 -15.16 -10.17 -6.73
C VAL A 50 -15.31 -10.63 -5.28
N THR A 51 -15.35 -11.94 -5.06
CA THR A 51 -15.52 -12.55 -3.73
C THR A 51 -14.22 -12.73 -2.96
N SER A 52 -13.07 -12.64 -3.61
CA SER A 52 -11.76 -12.80 -2.99
C SER A 52 -10.72 -11.85 -3.59
N VAL A 53 -9.92 -11.26 -2.71
CA VAL A 53 -8.85 -10.34 -3.08
C VAL A 53 -7.55 -10.67 -2.36
N THR A 54 -6.44 -10.33 -3.01
CA THR A 54 -5.10 -10.36 -2.44
C THR A 54 -4.59 -8.93 -2.33
N LEU A 55 -4.23 -8.50 -1.11
CA LEU A 55 -3.47 -7.28 -0.89
C LEU A 55 -1.99 -7.56 -1.15
N SER A 56 -1.43 -6.97 -2.21
CA SER A 56 -0.02 -7.08 -2.56
C SER A 56 0.72 -5.79 -2.19
N MET A 57 1.79 -5.92 -1.40
CA MET A 57 2.70 -4.83 -1.06
C MET A 57 4.04 -5.09 -1.74
N ILE A 58 4.37 -4.26 -2.73
CA ILE A 58 5.49 -4.51 -3.64
C ILE A 58 6.52 -3.39 -3.48
N SER A 59 7.75 -3.76 -3.13
CA SER A 59 8.89 -2.84 -3.04
C SER A 59 9.86 -3.10 -4.19
N HIS A 60 10.11 -2.11 -5.06
CA HIS A 60 11.00 -2.26 -6.22
C HIS A 60 12.42 -1.74 -5.97
N VAL A 61 12.88 -1.85 -4.72
CA VAL A 61 14.18 -1.32 -4.31
C VAL A 61 15.25 -2.34 -4.63
N LYS A 62 16.25 -1.94 -5.42
CA LYS A 62 17.48 -2.75 -5.55
C LYS A 62 18.08 -2.91 -4.15
N GLY A 63 18.42 -4.14 -3.75
CA GLY A 63 18.92 -4.44 -2.41
C GLY A 63 20.07 -3.52 -1.97
N GLY A 64 20.23 -3.36 -0.66
CA GLY A 64 21.22 -2.46 -0.06
C GLY A 64 20.93 -2.24 1.42
N LYS A 65 21.69 -1.35 2.07
CA LYS A 65 21.44 -0.96 3.47
C LYS A 65 20.31 0.07 3.54
N GLY A 66 19.37 -0.09 4.48
CA GLY A 66 18.34 0.92 4.79
C GLY A 66 17.05 0.84 3.97
N ASN A 67 16.72 -0.32 3.40
CA ASN A 67 15.46 -0.55 2.66
C ASN A 67 14.42 -1.40 3.43
N SER A 68 14.65 -1.66 4.71
CA SER A 68 13.71 -2.38 5.57
C SER A 68 12.44 -1.56 5.79
N ILE A 69 11.28 -2.21 5.72
CA ILE A 69 9.97 -1.59 5.93
C ILE A 69 9.26 -2.37 7.03
N ALA A 70 8.71 -1.65 8.01
CA ALA A 70 7.83 -2.20 9.04
C ALA A 70 6.36 -1.97 8.64
N ILE A 71 5.50 -2.92 8.98
CA ILE A 71 4.07 -2.92 8.62
C ILE A 71 3.29 -3.31 9.87
N ASP A 72 2.19 -2.60 10.12
CA ASP A 72 1.25 -2.90 11.19
C ASP A 72 -0.18 -2.49 10.77
N ASP A 73 -1.19 -2.94 11.52
CA ASP A 73 -2.59 -2.52 11.41
C ASP A 73 -3.21 -2.64 10.01
N ILE A 74 -3.05 -3.81 9.38
CA ILE A 74 -3.73 -4.09 8.10
C ILE A 74 -5.25 -4.23 8.35
N GLN A 75 -6.03 -3.30 7.78
CA GLN A 75 -7.47 -3.25 7.93
C GLN A 75 -8.19 -3.27 6.56
N LEU A 76 -9.25 -4.06 6.47
CA LEU A 76 -10.26 -3.97 5.41
C LEU A 76 -11.57 -3.47 6.01
N ARG A 77 -12.16 -2.43 5.40
CA ARG A 77 -13.40 -1.79 5.86
C ARG A 77 -14.28 -1.47 4.67
N VAL A 78 -15.60 -1.59 4.86
CA VAL A 78 -16.60 -1.09 3.91
C VAL A 78 -16.65 0.43 3.97
N CYS A 79 -16.48 1.07 2.81
CA CYS A 79 -16.78 2.49 2.66
C CYS A 79 -18.30 2.68 2.59
N SER A 80 -18.89 3.37 3.57
CA SER A 80 -20.33 3.62 3.62
C SER A 80 -20.60 5.09 3.86
N THR A 81 -21.55 5.66 3.11
CA THR A 81 -22.06 7.03 3.31
C THR A 81 -22.85 7.18 4.60
N THR A 82 -23.28 6.08 5.23
CA THR A 82 -24.04 6.08 6.50
C THR A 82 -23.14 6.28 7.72
N TYR A 83 -21.83 6.11 7.59
CA TYR A 83 -20.86 6.35 8.66
C TYR A 83 -19.94 7.51 8.27
N SER A 84 -20.12 8.66 8.94
CA SER A 84 -19.22 9.82 8.87
C SER A 84 -17.85 9.42 9.41
N GLY A 85 -17.00 8.89 8.54
CA GLY A 85 -15.68 8.45 8.92
C GLY A 85 -15.03 7.56 7.88
N VAL A 86 -14.26 8.21 7.00
CA VAL A 86 -13.19 7.61 6.21
C VAL A 86 -13.64 6.96 4.89
N CYS A 87 -14.15 7.78 3.98
CA CYS A 87 -13.93 7.57 2.55
C CYS A 87 -13.46 8.89 1.94
N PRO A 88 -12.18 9.04 1.59
CA PRO A 88 -11.75 10.18 0.80
C PRO A 88 -12.37 10.04 -0.60
N THR A 89 -13.03 11.11 -1.06
CA THR A 89 -13.40 11.32 -2.46
C THR A 89 -12.15 11.48 -3.31
#